data_AF-A0A968L462-F1
#
_entry.id   AF-A0A968L462-F1
#
_cell.length_a   1.000
_cell.length_b   1.000
_cell.length_c   1.000
_cell.angle_alpha   90.00
_cell.angle_beta   90.00
_cell.angle_gamma   90.00
#
_symmetry.space_group_name_H-M   'P 1'
#
loop_
_entity.id
_entity.type
_entity.pdbx_description
1 polymer ?
#
loop_
_entity_poly.entity_id
_entity_poly.type
_entity_poly.pdbx_seq_one_letter_code
_entity_poly.pdbx_strand_id
1 'polypeptide(L)'
;MRFVSYLIAALQTIKAGLGDRLLTTLQSLQTYEVESLLTPLLNEIATTPDGFILVLDDYHLIESTQVDEAVAFLIEHQPPQMHLVIATREDPLLPLPRLRARGQLTELRAADLRFTPAEAADFLDRVMGLNLSA
;
A
#
# COMPACT_ATOMS: atom_id res chain seq x y z
N MET A 1 -14.15 8.22 0.16
CA MET A 1 -13.85 8.95 -1.09
C MET A 1 -12.42 9.50 -1.19
N ARG A 2 -11.89 10.23 -0.19
CA ARG A 2 -10.53 10.81 -0.26
C ARG A 2 -9.42 9.79 -0.53
N PHE A 3 -9.48 8.61 0.10
CA PHE A 3 -8.51 7.55 -0.14
C PHE A 3 -8.42 7.17 -1.63
N VAL A 4 -9.55 6.89 -2.27
CA VAL A 4 -9.59 6.48 -3.68
C VAL A 4 -9.11 7.60 -4.61
N SER A 5 -9.42 8.87 -4.32
CA SER A 5 -8.89 9.98 -5.12
C SER A 5 -7.36 10.09 -5.02
N TYR A 6 -6.77 9.86 -3.84
CA TYR A 6 -5.32 9.84 -3.68
C TYR A 6 -4.67 8.60 -4.31
N LEU A 7 -5.34 7.45 -4.25
CA LEU A 7 -4.92 6.25 -4.98
C LEU A 7 -4.86 6.52 -6.48
N ILE A 8 -5.91 7.11 -7.05
CA ILE A 8 -5.95 7.50 -8.47
C ILE A 8 -4.82 8.50 -8.76
N ALA A 9 -4.65 9.54 -7.95
CA ALA A 9 -3.59 10.52 -8.12
C ALA A 9 -2.19 9.87 -8.09
N ALA A 10 -1.96 8.90 -7.22
CA ALA A 10 -0.71 8.13 -7.18
C ALA A 10 -0.52 7.29 -8.46
N LEU A 11 -1.54 6.59 -8.93
CA LEU A 11 -1.48 5.81 -10.16
C LEU A 11 -1.27 6.68 -11.41
N GLN A 12 -1.79 7.91 -11.41
CA GLN A 12 -1.58 8.87 -12.49
C GLN A 12 -0.11 9.32 -12.62
N THR A 13 0.72 9.13 -11.59
CA THR A 13 2.19 9.35 -11.69
C THR A 13 2.87 8.30 -12.58
N ILE A 14 2.24 7.14 -12.78
CA ILE A 14 2.73 6.05 -13.63
C ILE A 14 2.21 6.24 -15.05
N LYS A 15 0.90 6.47 -15.20
CA LYS A 15 0.24 6.65 -16.50
C LYS A 15 -0.80 7.77 -16.39
N ALA A 16 -0.56 8.86 -17.11
CA ALA A 16 -1.52 9.96 -17.18
C ALA A 16 -2.90 9.46 -17.65
N GLY A 17 -3.95 9.92 -16.97
CA GLY A 17 -5.34 9.58 -17.25
C GLY A 17 -5.85 8.27 -16.65
N LEU A 18 -4.98 7.50 -15.98
CA LEU A 18 -5.39 6.27 -15.30
C LEU A 18 -6.41 6.61 -14.19
N GLY A 19 -7.59 6.01 -14.23
CA GLY A 19 -8.63 6.20 -13.22
C GLY A 19 -9.50 7.46 -13.40
N ASP A 20 -9.35 8.21 -14.49
CA ASP A 20 -10.14 9.44 -14.73
C ASP A 20 -11.66 9.19 -14.73
N ARG A 21 -12.07 8.06 -15.33
CA ARG A 21 -13.47 7.63 -15.37
C ARG A 21 -14.00 7.39 -13.95
N LEU A 22 -13.16 6.80 -13.11
CA LEU A 22 -13.50 6.51 -11.73
C LEU A 22 -13.60 7.79 -10.90
N LEU A 23 -12.66 8.73 -11.08
CA LEU A 23 -12.68 10.02 -10.40
C LEU A 23 -13.95 10.81 -10.72
N THR A 24 -14.38 10.79 -11.99
CA THR A 24 -15.64 11.42 -12.43
C THR A 24 -16.86 10.75 -11.79
N THR A 25 -16.83 9.42 -11.66
CA THR A 25 -17.93 8.64 -11.06
C THR A 25 -18.05 8.87 -9.55
N LEU A 26 -16.92 9.02 -8.86
CA LEU A 26 -16.90 9.32 -7.42
C LEU A 26 -17.54 10.67 -7.10
N GLN A 27 -17.48 11.65 -8.01
CA GLN A 27 -18.07 12.97 -7.79
C GLN A 27 -19.61 12.98 -7.84
N SER A 28 -20.23 11.95 -8.42
CA SER A 28 -21.68 11.93 -8.70
C SER A 28 -22.49 10.97 -7.81
N LEU A 29 -21.85 10.03 -7.10
CA LEU A 29 -22.55 8.98 -6.34
C LEU A 29 -22.36 9.10 -4.82
N GLN A 30 -23.42 8.85 -4.06
CA GLN A 30 -23.40 8.88 -2.58
C GLN A 30 -22.98 7.55 -1.92
N THR A 31 -23.19 6.41 -2.60
CA THR A 31 -22.83 5.08 -2.11
C THR A 31 -22.33 4.24 -3.28
N TYR A 32 -21.30 3.43 -3.07
CA TYR A 32 -20.73 2.53 -4.06
C TYR A 32 -20.33 1.21 -3.42
N GLU A 33 -20.50 0.13 -4.16
CA GLU A 33 -19.93 -1.17 -3.81
C GLU A 33 -18.45 -1.19 -4.25
N VAL A 34 -17.57 -1.66 -3.36
CA VAL A 34 -16.12 -1.69 -3.57
C VAL A 34 -15.75 -2.37 -4.91
N GLU A 35 -16.38 -3.50 -5.21
CA GLU A 35 -16.13 -4.27 -6.43
C GLU A 35 -16.48 -3.49 -7.70
N SER A 36 -17.66 -2.85 -7.73
CA SER A 36 -18.12 -2.03 -8.86
C SER A 36 -17.19 -0.84 -9.11
N LEU A 37 -16.62 -0.29 -8.03
CA LEU A 37 -15.68 0.84 -8.07
C LEU A 37 -14.30 0.41 -8.58
N LEU A 38 -13.74 -0.68 -8.06
CA LEU A 38 -12.35 -1.04 -8.28
C LEU A 38 -12.11 -1.93 -9.50
N THR A 39 -13.10 -2.71 -9.94
CA THR A 39 -12.95 -3.60 -11.10
C THR A 39 -12.53 -2.84 -12.37
N PRO A 40 -13.17 -1.71 -12.75
CA PRO A 40 -12.74 -0.94 -13.92
C PRO A 40 -11.32 -0.39 -13.77
N LEU A 41 -10.94 0.03 -12.57
CA LEU A 41 -9.60 0.55 -12.28
C LEU A 41 -8.53 -0.54 -12.43
N LEU A 42 -8.77 -1.73 -11.87
CA LEU A 42 -7.85 -2.87 -11.99
C LEU A 42 -7.67 -3.30 -13.44
N ASN A 43 -8.75 -3.30 -14.23
CA ASN A 43 -8.68 -3.58 -15.67
C ASN A 43 -7.86 -2.53 -16.41
N GLU A 44 -7.95 -1.26 -16.03
CA GLU A 44 -7.13 -0.21 -16.61
C GLU A 44 -5.65 -0.36 -16.23
N ILE A 45 -5.37 -0.66 -14.96
CA ILE A 45 -4.02 -0.96 -14.46
C ILE A 45 -3.43 -2.14 -15.24
N ALA A 46 -4.21 -3.19 -15.52
CA ALA A 46 -3.85 -4.36 -16.35
C ALA A 46 -3.33 -4.02 -17.75
N THR A 47 -3.64 -2.82 -18.27
CA THR A 47 -3.16 -2.35 -19.58
C THR A 47 -1.84 -1.57 -19.50
N THR A 48 -1.27 -1.40 -18.31
CA THR A 48 0.00 -0.70 -18.12
C THR A 48 1.15 -1.65 -18.43
N PRO A 49 2.09 -1.28 -19.31
CA PRO A 49 3.12 -2.20 -19.81
C PRO A 49 4.20 -2.54 -18.78
N ASP A 50 4.49 -1.61 -17.86
CA ASP A 50 5.59 -1.73 -16.91
C ASP A 50 5.11 -2.15 -15.51
N GLY A 51 5.96 -2.93 -14.84
CA GLY A 51 5.77 -3.28 -13.43
C GLY A 51 5.95 -2.07 -12.51
N PHE A 52 5.14 -1.96 -11.47
CA PHE A 52 5.23 -0.88 -10.49
C PHE A 52 4.92 -1.35 -9.07
N ILE A 53 5.39 -0.55 -8.10
CA ILE A 53 5.13 -0.76 -6.69
C ILE A 53 4.23 0.37 -6.20
N LEU A 54 3.10 0.00 -5.61
CA LEU A 54 2.24 0.92 -4.86
C LEU A 54 2.58 0.79 -3.38
N VAL A 55 2.96 1.89 -2.75
CA VAL A 55 3.29 1.95 -1.32
C VAL A 55 2.18 2.68 -0.58
N LEU A 56 1.60 2.04 0.43
CA LEU A 56 0.70 2.66 1.39
C LEU A 56 1.47 2.85 2.70
N ASP A 57 1.90 4.08 2.96
CA ASP A 57 2.59 4.44 4.19
C ASP A 57 1.61 4.89 5.28
N ASP A 58 2.00 4.71 6.54
CA ASP A 58 1.20 4.99 7.73
C ASP A 58 -0.25 4.45 7.65
N TYR A 59 -0.44 3.22 7.14
CA TYR A 59 -1.77 2.66 6.87
C TYR A 59 -2.71 2.63 8.09
N HIS A 60 -2.17 2.43 9.29
CA HIS A 60 -2.87 2.51 10.57
C HIS A 60 -3.63 3.83 10.82
N LEU A 61 -3.32 4.93 10.10
CA LEU A 61 -4.08 6.18 10.18
C LEU A 61 -5.43 6.11 9.46
N ILE A 62 -5.69 5.05 8.69
CA ILE A 62 -6.94 4.85 7.98
C ILE A 62 -7.95 4.15 8.89
N GLU A 63 -8.85 4.93 9.50
CA GLU A 63 -9.94 4.42 10.32
C GLU A 63 -11.20 4.18 9.46
N SER A 64 -11.16 3.24 8.51
CA SER A 64 -12.30 2.96 7.63
C SER A 64 -12.35 1.53 7.10
N THR A 65 -13.36 0.77 7.54
CA THR A 65 -13.60 -0.61 7.07
C THR A 65 -13.84 -0.70 5.56
N GLN A 66 -14.46 0.32 4.96
CA GLN A 66 -14.65 0.39 3.51
C GLN A 66 -13.31 0.49 2.76
N VAL A 67 -12.31 1.15 3.36
CA VAL A 67 -10.96 1.19 2.78
C VAL A 67 -10.26 -0.14 2.96
N ASP A 68 -10.40 -0.79 4.11
CA ASP A 68 -9.87 -2.15 4.33
C ASP A 68 -10.45 -3.15 3.32
N GLU A 69 -11.76 -3.09 3.07
CA GLU A 69 -12.44 -3.91 2.05
C GLU A 69 -11.90 -3.60 0.65
N ALA A 70 -11.69 -2.33 0.32
CA ALA A 70 -11.10 -1.90 -0.94
C ALA A 70 -9.67 -2.42 -1.13
N VAL A 71 -8.83 -2.33 -0.11
CA VAL A 71 -7.44 -2.80 -0.15
C VAL A 71 -7.39 -4.32 -0.20
N ALA A 72 -8.23 -5.02 0.58
CA ALA A 72 -8.36 -6.47 0.49
C ALA A 72 -8.81 -6.92 -0.92
N PHE A 73 -9.75 -6.20 -1.54
CA PHE A 73 -10.17 -6.46 -2.91
C PHE A 73 -9.05 -6.24 -3.92
N LEU A 74 -8.27 -5.15 -3.78
CA LEU A 74 -7.08 -4.90 -4.59
C LEU A 74 -6.05 -6.02 -4.47
N ILE A 75 -5.79 -6.52 -3.25
CA ILE A 75 -4.81 -7.60 -3.02
C ILE A 75 -5.25 -8.91 -3.70
N GLU A 76 -6.52 -9.28 -3.61
CA GLU A 76 -7.01 -10.54 -4.19
C GLU A 76 -7.05 -10.50 -5.73
N HIS A 77 -7.22 -9.31 -6.32
CA HIS A 77 -7.40 -9.13 -7.76
C HIS A 77 -6.28 -8.32 -8.43
N GLN A 78 -5.15 -8.11 -7.75
CA GLN A 78 -4.07 -7.30 -8.31
C GLN A 78 -3.54 -7.92 -9.60
N PRO A 79 -3.36 -7.13 -10.66
CA PRO A 79 -2.76 -7.62 -11.88
C PRO A 79 -1.25 -7.84 -11.67
N PRO A 80 -0.60 -8.73 -12.45
CA PRO A 80 0.75 -9.22 -12.18
C PRO A 80 1.85 -8.14 -12.22
N GLN A 81 1.59 -7.02 -12.91
CA GLN A 81 2.50 -5.88 -12.97
C GLN A 81 2.40 -4.94 -11.76
N MET A 82 1.43 -5.13 -10.86
CA MET A 82 1.32 -4.36 -9.62
C MET A 82 1.89 -5.17 -8.45
N HIS A 83 2.68 -4.51 -7.61
CA HIS A 83 3.09 -5.01 -6.30
C HIS A 83 2.67 -4.02 -5.21
N LEU A 84 2.07 -4.50 -4.13
CA LEU A 84 1.61 -3.67 -3.01
C LEU A 84 2.54 -3.80 -1.80
N VAL A 85 3.01 -2.67 -1.29
CA VAL A 85 3.73 -2.56 -0.02
C VAL A 85 2.89 -1.75 0.95
N ILE A 86 2.72 -2.25 2.18
CA ILE A 86 1.99 -1.55 3.24
C ILE A 86 2.95 -1.37 4.42
N ALA A 87 3.20 -0.12 4.79
CA ALA A 87 3.89 0.25 6.02
C ALA A 87 2.86 0.71 7.07
N THR A 88 2.92 0.08 8.24
CA THR A 88 1.90 0.25 9.29
C THR A 88 2.49 -0.05 10.66
N ARG A 89 1.90 0.53 11.70
CA ARG A 89 2.31 0.34 13.10
C ARG A 89 1.51 -0.74 13.82
N GLU A 90 0.43 -1.21 13.22
CA GLU A 90 -0.43 -2.27 13.73
C GLU A 90 -0.79 -3.27 12.63
N ASP A 91 -1.23 -4.47 13.02
CA ASP A 91 -1.70 -5.48 12.08
C ASP A 91 -3.02 -5.00 11.43
N PRO A 92 -3.05 -4.72 10.13
CA PRO A 92 -4.25 -4.20 9.47
C PRO A 92 -5.33 -5.28 9.36
N LEU A 93 -6.60 -4.87 9.23
CA LEU A 93 -7.76 -5.75 9.04
C LEU A 93 -7.82 -6.36 7.63
N LEU A 94 -6.72 -6.97 7.20
CA LEU A 94 -6.55 -7.63 5.91
C LEU A 94 -6.46 -9.14 6.11
N PRO A 95 -6.72 -9.96 5.06
CA PRO A 95 -6.66 -11.42 5.13
C PRO A 95 -5.20 -11.95 5.19
N LEU A 96 -4.33 -11.36 6.03
CA LEU A 96 -2.91 -11.70 6.15
C LEU A 96 -2.65 -13.19 6.43
N PRO A 97 -3.41 -13.89 7.30
CA PRO A 97 -3.20 -15.32 7.51
C PRO A 97 -3.34 -16.14 6.23
N ARG A 98 -4.30 -15.78 5.36
CA ARG A 98 -4.52 -16.44 4.06
C ARG A 98 -3.35 -16.21 3.11
N LEU A 99 -2.88 -14.96 3.01
CA LEU A 99 -1.75 -14.60 2.15
C LEU A 99 -0.46 -15.30 2.62
N ARG A 100 -0.24 -15.35 3.93
CA ARG A 100 0.89 -16.05 4.55
C ARG A 100 0.87 -17.55 4.22
N ALA A 101 -0.29 -18.20 4.37
CA ALA A 101 -0.43 -19.63 4.06
C ALA A 101 -0.18 -19.95 2.57
N ARG A 102 -0.47 -19.01 1.67
CA ARG A 102 -0.23 -19.14 0.22
C ARG A 102 1.19 -18.73 -0.21
N GLY A 103 2.04 -18.27 0.70
CA GLY A 103 3.37 -17.74 0.36
C GLY A 103 3.31 -16.43 -0.44
N GLN A 104 2.22 -15.68 -0.34
CA GLN A 104 1.97 -14.42 -1.07
C GLN A 104 2.23 -13.18 -0.21
N LEU A 105 2.83 -13.34 0.97
CA LEU A 105 3.11 -12.26 1.92
C LEU A 105 4.57 -12.31 2.36
N THR A 106 5.28 -11.21 2.16
CA THR A 106 6.54 -10.91 2.86
C THR A 106 6.22 -9.95 3.99
N GLU A 107 6.63 -10.30 5.21
CA GLU A 107 6.34 -9.52 6.42
C GLU A 107 7.65 -9.18 7.11
N LEU A 108 7.88 -7.89 7.34
CA LEU A 108 8.99 -7.37 8.12
C LEU A 108 8.41 -6.74 9.38
N ARG A 109 8.75 -7.29 10.54
CA ARG A 109 8.26 -6.80 11.84
C ARG A 109 9.35 -5.97 12.53
N ALA A 110 8.97 -5.29 13.60
CA ALA A 110 9.90 -4.48 14.39
C ALA A 110 11.14 -5.27 14.87
N ALA A 111 11.00 -6.57 15.11
CA ALA A 111 12.14 -7.43 15.49
C ALA A 111 13.16 -7.63 14.36
N ASP A 112 12.72 -7.55 13.10
CA ASP A 112 13.55 -7.67 11.90
C ASP A 112 14.19 -6.34 11.52
N LEU A 113 13.52 -5.22 11.85
CA LEU A 113 13.96 -3.86 11.51
C LEU A 113 14.77 -3.16 12.60
N ARG A 114 14.70 -3.63 13.85
CA ARG A 114 15.46 -3.04 14.95
C ARG A 114 16.95 -3.20 14.69
N PHE A 115 17.71 -2.15 14.96
CA PHE A 115 19.16 -2.22 14.92
C PHE A 115 19.67 -3.24 15.93
N THR A 116 20.66 -4.01 15.50
CA THR A 116 21.59 -4.70 16.40
C THR A 116 22.41 -3.67 17.19
N PRO A 117 23.02 -4.06 18.33
CA PRO A 117 23.91 -3.15 19.06
C PRO A 117 25.04 -2.58 18.21
N ALA A 118 25.58 -3.37 17.27
CA ALA A 118 26.61 -2.91 16.34
C ALA A 118 26.07 -1.87 15.35
N GLU A 119 24.92 -2.13 14.72
CA GLU A 119 24.28 -1.15 13.82
C GLU A 119 23.87 0.13 14.55
N ALA A 120 23.45 0.03 15.82
CA ALA A 120 23.14 1.18 16.64
C ALA A 120 24.38 2.03 16.96
N ALA A 121 25.51 1.40 17.31
CA ALA A 121 26.78 2.09 17.51
C ALA A 121 27.24 2.77 16.21
N ASP A 122 27.23 2.04 15.09
CA ASP A 122 27.60 2.56 13.77
C ASP A 122 26.72 3.74 13.35
N PHE A 123 25.41 3.68 13.61
CA PHE A 123 24.48 4.77 13.32
C PHE A 123 24.79 6.01 14.16
N LEU A 124 25.02 5.84 15.46
CA LEU A 124 25.31 6.95 16.38
C LEU A 124 26.65 7.62 16.06
N ASP A 125 27.67 6.84 15.74
CA ASP A 125 28.98 7.35 15.38
C ASP A 125 28.95 8.06 14.01
N ARG A 126 28.41 7.41 12.97
CA ARG A 126 28.57 7.85 11.58
C ARG A 126 27.50 8.81 11.09
N VAL A 127 26.27 8.69 11.59
CA VAL A 127 25.14 9.52 11.15
C VAL A 127 24.91 10.67 12.12
N MET A 128 24.98 10.40 13.42
CA MET A 128 24.74 11.41 14.46
C MET A 128 26.02 12.13 14.92
N GLY A 129 27.22 11.63 14.54
CA GLY A 129 28.50 12.22 14.93
C GLY A 129 28.78 12.12 16.43
N LEU A 130 28.06 11.25 17.13
CA LEU A 130 28.23 11.01 18.55
C LEU A 130 29.26 9.90 18.69
N ASN A 131 30.54 10.25 18.84
CA ASN A 131 31.60 9.26 19.12
C ASN A 131 31.30 8.55 20.44
N LEU A 132 30.73 7.35 20.39
CA LEU A 132 30.48 6.54 21.56
C LEU A 132 31.80 5.90 22.01
N SER A 133 32.48 6.55 22.95
CA SER A 133 33.59 5.90 23.68
C SER A 133 33.04 4.79 24.57
N ALA A 134 33.59 3.59 24.45
CA ALA A 134 33.28 2.42 25.27
C ALA A 134 33.53 2.66 26.78
#